data_AF-A0A6N8IRS7-F1
#
_entry.id   AF-A0A6N8IRS7-F1
#
_cell.length_a   1.000
_cell.length_b   1.000
_cell.length_c   1.000
_cell.angle_alpha   90.00
_cell.angle_beta   90.00
_cell.angle_gamma   90.00
#
_symmetry.space_group_name_H-M   'P 1'
#
loop_
_entity.id
_entity.type
_entity.pdbx_description
1 polymer ?
#
loop_
_entity_poly.entity_id
_entity_poly.type
_entity_poly.pdbx_seq_one_letter_code
_entity_poly.pdbx_strand_id
1 'polypeptide(L)'
;MNDTPPPPTDATPAPAPAGKTRPKGGRKPARPQHPLLHTLFTLYPALFGARFLPLKLGVFEDLRAAHPDALPVDGLKVALGLHTRSNRYIEAVASGLARHDLQGRPVEPVAPEHVHHAIVELYRRKSSTPQEPAARQRAVAQLVDAIERSGLGRDGYRERFGGGAEAGRVLLDEALAALGQQAARQEALRRAFVASGKSVEDFADMYGMPVADVQRLVQPD
;
A
#
# COMPACT_ATOMS: atom_id res chain seq x y z
N MET A 1 -1.85 -48.87 71.35
CA MET A 1 -1.17 -47.59 71.60
C MET A 1 -1.60 -46.62 70.51
N ASN A 2 -1.95 -45.40 70.92
CA ASN A 2 -2.52 -44.29 70.14
C ASN A 2 -1.84 -44.04 68.79
N ASP A 3 -2.61 -43.65 67.78
CA ASP A 3 -2.67 -42.24 67.35
C ASP A 3 -3.74 -42.04 66.25
N THR A 4 -4.64 -41.09 66.51
CA THR A 4 -5.56 -40.47 65.55
C THR A 4 -4.82 -39.32 64.85
N PRO A 5 -5.03 -39.11 63.54
CA PRO A 5 -5.43 -37.76 63.10
C PRO A 5 -6.67 -37.74 62.17
N PRO A 6 -7.27 -36.54 61.96
CA PRO A 6 -8.68 -36.33 61.68
C PRO A 6 -9.07 -36.30 60.17
N PRO A 7 -10.38 -36.28 59.83
CA PRO A 7 -10.88 -36.38 58.45
C PRO A 7 -10.76 -35.05 57.66
N PRO A 8 -10.75 -35.11 56.31
CA PRO A 8 -10.80 -33.92 55.47
C PRO A 8 -12.20 -33.28 55.48
N THR A 9 -12.21 -31.95 55.62
CA THR A 9 -13.36 -31.07 55.77
C THR A 9 -14.08 -30.80 54.45
N ASP A 10 -15.41 -30.63 54.55
CA ASP A 10 -16.37 -30.26 53.51
C ASP A 10 -15.91 -29.16 52.54
N ALA A 11 -16.13 -29.42 51.25
CA ALA A 11 -16.06 -28.44 50.19
C ALA A 11 -17.42 -27.75 49.99
N THR A 12 -17.48 -26.44 50.22
CA THR A 12 -18.57 -25.57 49.76
C THR A 12 -18.04 -24.65 48.65
N PRO A 13 -18.75 -24.45 47.52
CA PRO A 13 -18.26 -23.71 46.37
C PRO A 13 -18.51 -22.20 46.51
N ALA A 14 -17.56 -21.38 46.07
CA ALA A 14 -17.66 -19.92 46.03
C ALA A 14 -17.20 -19.36 44.65
N PRO A 15 -17.70 -18.18 44.24
CA PRO A 15 -18.28 -17.96 42.92
C PRO A 15 -17.35 -17.40 41.83
N ALA A 16 -17.78 -17.55 40.57
CA ALA A 16 -17.12 -17.03 39.38
C ALA A 16 -17.00 -15.48 39.37
N PRO A 17 -15.89 -14.90 38.86
CA PRO A 17 -15.73 -13.46 38.80
C PRO A 17 -16.56 -12.83 37.68
N ALA A 18 -17.39 -11.86 38.06
CA ALA A 18 -18.17 -11.01 37.17
C ALA A 18 -17.28 -10.24 36.19
N GLY A 19 -17.70 -10.22 34.92
CA GLY A 19 -17.03 -9.54 33.82
C GLY A 19 -16.97 -8.02 34.02
N LYS A 20 -15.76 -7.48 34.02
CA LYS A 20 -15.51 -6.03 33.94
C LYS A 20 -15.77 -5.57 32.51
N THR A 21 -16.88 -4.88 32.29
CA THR A 21 -17.14 -4.11 31.06
C THR A 21 -16.08 -3.01 30.93
N ARG A 22 -15.19 -3.16 29.94
CA ARG A 22 -14.22 -2.11 29.57
C ARG A 22 -14.98 -0.92 28.96
N PRO A 23 -14.71 0.33 29.39
CA PRO A 23 -15.32 1.51 28.78
C PRO A 23 -14.84 1.66 27.33
N LYS A 24 -15.78 1.96 26.42
CA LYS A 24 -15.48 2.27 25.02
C LYS A 24 -14.55 3.48 24.96
N GLY A 25 -13.35 3.27 24.42
CA GLY A 25 -12.29 4.26 24.37
C GLY A 25 -12.70 5.52 23.60
N GLY A 26 -12.64 6.67 24.26
CA GLY A 26 -12.73 7.98 23.61
C GLY A 26 -11.63 8.13 22.57
N ARG A 27 -11.98 8.72 21.42
CA ARG A 27 -11.05 9.03 20.33
C ARG A 27 -10.00 10.01 20.87
N LYS A 28 -8.74 9.57 20.99
CA LYS A 28 -7.63 10.43 21.44
C LYS A 28 -7.62 11.73 20.62
N PRO A 29 -7.44 12.91 21.25
CA PRO A 29 -7.36 14.16 20.53
C PRO A 29 -6.21 14.10 19.51
N ALA A 30 -6.46 14.63 18.31
CA ALA A 30 -5.43 14.71 17.28
C ALA A 30 -4.25 15.52 17.84
N ARG A 31 -3.04 14.96 17.75
CA ARG A 31 -1.84 15.67 18.17
C ARG A 31 -1.73 16.98 17.36
N PRO A 32 -1.36 18.11 17.98
CA PRO A 32 -1.14 19.35 17.26
C PRO A 32 -0.19 19.13 16.09
N GLN A 33 -0.57 19.57 14.90
CA GLN A 33 0.30 19.48 13.72
C GLN A 33 1.47 20.45 13.91
N HIS A 34 2.68 20.05 13.50
CA HIS A 34 3.86 20.90 13.59
C HIS A 34 3.60 22.21 12.82
N PRO A 35 3.89 23.40 13.39
CA PRO A 35 3.52 24.69 12.79
C PRO A 35 4.07 24.87 11.37
N LEU A 36 5.30 24.44 11.11
CA LEU A 36 5.86 24.52 9.75
C LEU A 36 5.20 23.57 8.74
N LEU A 37 4.60 22.47 9.19
CA LEU A 37 3.85 21.63 8.27
C LEU A 37 2.58 22.35 7.80
N HIS A 38 1.94 23.12 8.70
CA HIS A 38 0.83 23.99 8.32
C HIS A 38 1.27 25.09 7.35
N THR A 39 2.42 25.72 7.59
CA THR A 39 3.01 26.69 6.64
C THR A 39 3.22 26.08 5.26
N LEU A 40 3.76 24.86 5.18
CA LEU A 40 3.93 24.15 3.90
C LEU A 40 2.60 23.84 3.21
N PHE A 41 1.52 23.58 3.97
CA PHE A 41 0.19 23.36 3.39
C PHE A 41 -0.36 24.63 2.73
N THR A 42 -0.10 25.79 3.35
CA THR A 42 -0.50 27.09 2.81
C THR A 42 0.33 27.49 1.59
N LEU A 43 1.65 27.30 1.65
CA LEU A 43 2.56 27.69 0.56
C LEU A 43 2.45 26.76 -0.67
N TYR A 44 2.30 25.45 -0.44
CA TYR A 44 2.36 24.42 -1.49
C TYR A 44 1.17 23.45 -1.39
N PRO A 45 -0.08 23.92 -1.55
CA PRO A 45 -1.28 23.10 -1.37
C PRO A 45 -1.37 21.94 -2.36
N ALA A 46 -0.75 22.04 -3.53
CA ALA A 46 -0.71 20.95 -4.51
C ALA A 46 0.13 19.75 -4.03
N LEU A 47 1.19 20.00 -3.25
CA LEU A 47 2.09 18.94 -2.76
C LEU A 47 1.69 18.43 -1.38
N PHE A 48 1.25 19.33 -0.51
CA PHE A 48 1.02 19.03 0.91
C PHE A 48 -0.44 19.16 1.35
N GLY A 49 -1.36 19.54 0.45
CA GLY A 49 -2.76 19.79 0.78
C GLY A 49 -3.62 18.52 0.88
N ALA A 50 -4.82 18.53 0.28
CA ALA A 50 -5.76 17.43 0.41
C ALA A 50 -5.25 16.11 -0.19
N ARG A 51 -4.50 16.21 -1.30
CA ARG A 51 -3.82 15.09 -1.95
C ARG A 51 -2.33 15.33 -1.87
N PHE A 52 -1.60 14.35 -1.34
CA PHE A 52 -0.15 14.42 -1.28
C PHE A 52 0.45 13.92 -2.59
N LEU A 53 1.60 14.48 -2.96
CA LEU A 53 2.38 14.03 -4.11
C LEU A 53 3.78 13.61 -3.66
N PRO A 54 4.42 12.60 -4.30
CA PRO A 54 5.80 12.27 -4.03
C PRO A 54 6.69 13.50 -4.31
N LEU A 55 7.58 13.83 -3.38
CA LEU A 55 8.41 15.02 -3.51
C LEU A 55 9.65 14.74 -4.36
N LYS A 56 10.06 15.73 -5.16
CA LYS A 56 11.33 15.78 -5.89
C LYS A 56 12.52 15.53 -4.94
N LEU A 57 13.53 14.81 -5.42
CA LEU A 57 14.80 14.69 -4.71
C LEU A 57 15.47 16.06 -4.58
N GLY A 58 15.87 16.43 -3.36
CA GLY A 58 16.40 17.77 -3.08
C GLY A 58 15.36 18.84 -2.75
N VAL A 59 14.06 18.49 -2.61
CA VAL A 59 12.98 19.43 -2.26
C VAL A 59 13.27 20.29 -1.03
N PHE A 60 14.08 19.80 -0.09
CA PHE A 60 14.50 20.56 1.08
C PHE A 60 15.29 21.82 0.70
N GLU A 61 16.23 21.69 -0.23
CA GLU A 61 17.03 22.82 -0.72
C GLU A 61 16.18 23.76 -1.57
N ASP A 62 15.28 23.23 -2.40
CA ASP A 62 14.35 24.03 -3.19
C ASP A 62 13.47 24.90 -2.27
N LEU A 63 12.94 24.33 -1.18
CA LEU A 63 12.13 25.04 -0.20
C LEU A 63 12.94 26.14 0.51
N ARG A 64 14.19 25.83 0.89
CA ARG A 64 15.09 26.79 1.55
C ARG A 64 15.47 27.95 0.63
N ALA A 65 15.70 27.68 -0.65
CA ALA A 65 16.00 28.70 -1.64
C ALA A 65 14.78 29.59 -1.94
N ALA A 66 13.58 29.01 -1.99
CA ALA A 66 12.34 29.75 -2.24
C ALA A 66 11.90 30.61 -1.04
N HIS A 67 12.23 30.18 0.18
CA HIS A 67 11.76 30.83 1.42
C HIS A 67 12.86 30.93 2.49
N PRO A 68 13.95 31.68 2.24
CA PRO A 68 15.11 31.72 3.12
C PRO A 68 14.79 32.22 4.54
N ASP A 69 13.88 33.19 4.67
CA ASP A 69 13.54 33.80 5.97
C ASP A 69 12.36 33.11 6.67
N ALA A 70 11.48 32.43 5.91
CA ALA A 70 10.24 31.87 6.44
C ALA A 70 10.33 30.39 6.86
N LEU A 71 11.38 29.67 6.43
CA LEU A 71 11.56 28.24 6.72
C LEU A 71 12.86 27.96 7.47
N PRO A 72 12.86 28.02 8.81
CA PRO A 72 14.01 27.63 9.63
C PRO A 72 14.44 26.19 9.37
N VAL A 73 15.74 25.97 9.18
CA VAL A 73 16.36 24.70 8.76
C VAL A 73 15.91 23.50 9.61
N ASP A 74 16.04 23.59 10.93
CA ASP A 74 15.75 22.47 11.82
C ASP A 74 14.26 22.14 11.85
N GLY A 75 13.43 23.17 11.89
CA GLY A 75 11.99 23.00 11.83
C GLY A 75 11.52 22.40 10.50
N LEU A 76 12.14 22.79 9.38
CA LEU A 76 11.81 22.24 8.06
C LEU A 76 12.18 20.75 7.96
N LYS A 77 13.34 20.35 8.48
CA LYS A 77 13.72 18.92 8.55
C LYS A 77 12.70 18.11 9.35
N VAL A 78 12.27 18.62 10.50
CA VAL A 78 11.24 17.96 11.33
C VAL A 78 9.91 17.86 10.57
N ALA A 79 9.46 18.95 9.94
CA ALA A 79 8.20 18.98 9.19
C ALA A 79 8.20 17.99 8.01
N LEU A 80 9.27 17.96 7.21
CA LEU A 80 9.42 17.00 6.11
C LEU A 80 9.55 15.56 6.62
N GLY A 81 10.25 15.33 7.73
CA GLY A 81 10.34 14.01 8.37
C GLY A 81 8.97 13.49 8.82
N LEU A 82 8.13 14.36 9.39
CA LEU A 82 6.74 14.02 9.76
C LEU A 82 5.88 13.75 8.52
N HIS A 83 6.00 14.60 7.49
CA HIS A 83 5.24 14.46 6.26
C HIS A 83 5.54 13.14 5.55
N THR A 84 6.81 12.85 5.30
CA THR A 84 7.26 11.68 4.52
C THR A 84 7.03 10.33 5.21
N ARG A 85 6.81 10.32 6.53
CA ARG A 85 6.47 9.12 7.31
C ARG A 85 4.96 8.90 7.48
N SER A 86 4.15 9.90 7.11
CA SER A 86 2.70 9.85 7.23
C SER A 86 2.08 8.82 6.28
N ASN A 87 0.96 8.21 6.66
CA ASN A 87 0.26 7.25 5.79
C ASN A 87 -0.10 7.87 4.44
N ARG A 88 -0.61 9.11 4.43
CA ARG A 88 -1.01 9.80 3.19
C ARG A 88 0.15 9.97 2.21
N TYR A 89 1.35 10.24 2.72
CA TYR A 89 2.52 10.35 1.87
C TYR A 89 2.95 8.99 1.30
N ILE A 90 2.97 7.95 2.15
CA ILE A 90 3.32 6.61 1.70
C ILE A 90 2.28 6.09 0.69
N GLU A 91 1.00 6.42 0.86
CA GLU A 91 -0.06 6.16 -0.15
C GLU A 91 0.23 6.86 -1.48
N ALA A 92 0.70 8.10 -1.47
CA ALA A 92 1.10 8.82 -2.69
C ALA A 92 2.28 8.12 -3.38
N VAL A 93 3.29 7.65 -2.64
CA VAL A 93 4.42 6.89 -3.20
C VAL A 93 3.96 5.53 -3.75
N ALA A 94 3.11 4.82 -3.02
CA ALA A 94 2.55 3.51 -3.44
C ALA A 94 1.69 3.61 -4.69
N SER A 95 1.06 4.77 -4.95
CA SER A 95 0.33 5.01 -6.20
C SER A 95 1.24 5.02 -7.44
N GLY A 96 2.56 5.14 -7.25
CA GLY A 96 3.56 5.15 -8.33
C GLY A 96 3.48 6.39 -9.23
N LEU A 97 2.93 7.50 -8.72
CA LEU A 97 3.05 8.81 -9.37
C LEU A 97 4.52 9.22 -9.47
N ALA A 98 4.84 10.08 -10.44
CA ALA A 98 6.13 10.74 -10.49
C ALA A 98 6.35 11.60 -9.23
N ARG A 99 7.62 11.93 -8.97
CA ARG A 99 7.98 12.99 -8.04
C ARG A 99 7.67 14.35 -8.64
N HIS A 100 7.27 15.29 -7.80
CA HIS A 100 6.85 16.62 -8.23
C HIS A 100 7.74 17.70 -7.60
N ASP A 101 8.03 18.74 -8.40
CA ASP A 101 8.69 19.96 -7.94
C ASP A 101 7.75 20.86 -7.14
N LEU A 102 8.26 21.99 -6.64
CA LEU A 102 7.49 22.96 -5.86
C LEU A 102 6.29 23.56 -6.61
N GLN A 103 6.34 23.56 -7.94
CA GLN A 103 5.25 24.03 -8.80
C GLN A 103 4.22 22.93 -9.08
N GLY A 104 4.42 21.73 -8.51
CA GLY A 104 3.53 20.59 -8.70
C GLY A 104 3.68 19.95 -10.08
N ARG A 105 4.81 20.14 -10.77
CA ARG A 105 5.08 19.51 -12.06
C ARG A 105 5.81 18.18 -11.86
N PRO A 106 5.45 17.12 -12.59
CA PRO A 106 6.17 15.86 -12.54
C PRO A 106 7.58 16.04 -13.10
N VAL A 107 8.58 15.52 -12.40
CA VAL A 107 10.00 15.72 -12.75
C VAL A 107 10.77 14.41 -12.94
N GLU A 108 10.50 13.39 -12.14
CA GLU A 108 11.24 12.13 -12.17
C GLU A 108 10.34 10.98 -11.68
N PRO A 109 10.48 9.75 -12.23
CA PRO A 109 9.72 8.61 -11.72
C PRO A 109 10.17 8.25 -10.30
N VAL A 110 9.23 7.80 -9.48
CA VAL A 110 9.58 7.14 -8.21
C VAL A 110 10.19 5.77 -8.55
N ALA A 111 11.40 5.50 -8.04
CA ALA A 111 12.07 4.23 -8.28
C ALA A 111 11.19 3.03 -7.82
N PRO A 112 11.19 1.90 -8.56
CA PRO A 112 10.37 0.74 -8.23
C PRO A 112 10.52 0.25 -6.79
N GLU A 113 11.72 0.36 -6.21
CA GLU A 113 11.99 0.01 -4.81
C GLU A 113 11.17 0.81 -3.82
N HIS A 114 11.05 2.12 -4.05
CA HIS A 114 10.29 2.99 -3.16
C HIS A 114 8.79 2.69 -3.26
N VAL A 115 8.29 2.40 -4.47
CA VAL A 115 6.89 2.00 -4.67
C VAL A 115 6.62 0.67 -3.96
N HIS A 116 7.47 -0.34 -4.17
CA HIS A 116 7.37 -1.65 -3.54
C HIS A 116 7.34 -1.53 -2.01
N HIS A 117 8.33 -0.86 -1.43
CA HIS A 117 8.42 -0.67 0.02
C HIS A 117 7.23 0.10 0.58
N ALA A 118 6.70 1.09 -0.13
CA ALA A 118 5.53 1.83 0.30
C ALA A 118 4.28 0.94 0.37
N ILE A 119 4.06 0.08 -0.63
CA ILE A 119 2.93 -0.86 -0.65
C ILE A 119 3.03 -1.85 0.52
N VAL A 120 4.19 -2.47 0.70
CA VAL A 120 4.43 -3.44 1.79
C VAL A 120 4.29 -2.77 3.17
N GLU A 121 4.79 -1.54 3.32
CA GLU A 121 4.68 -0.79 4.58
C GLU A 121 3.22 -0.43 4.90
N LEU A 122 2.40 -0.03 3.92
CA LEU A 122 0.98 0.25 4.13
C LEU A 122 0.21 -1.01 4.55
N TYR A 123 0.49 -2.15 3.89
CA TYR A 123 -0.08 -3.43 4.29
C TYR A 123 0.34 -3.81 5.70
N ARG A 124 1.63 -3.70 6.04
CA ARG A 124 2.16 -3.99 7.38
C ARG A 124 1.49 -3.14 8.47
N ARG A 125 1.17 -1.87 8.19
CA ARG A 125 0.43 -0.99 9.13
C ARG A 125 -1.03 -1.43 9.36
N LYS A 126 -1.58 -2.24 8.46
CA LYS A 126 -2.97 -2.71 8.48
C LYS A 126 -3.12 -4.19 8.79
N SER A 127 -2.03 -4.95 8.81
CA SER A 127 -2.05 -6.42 8.94
C SER A 127 -2.58 -6.93 10.29
N SER A 128 -2.56 -6.09 11.34
CA SER A 128 -3.13 -6.43 12.65
C SER A 128 -4.49 -5.77 12.91
N THR A 129 -5.15 -5.27 11.87
CA THR A 129 -6.44 -4.57 11.97
C THR A 129 -7.56 -5.39 11.31
N PRO A 130 -8.84 -5.19 11.68
CA PRO A 130 -9.96 -5.87 11.01
C PRO A 130 -10.06 -5.59 9.50
N GLN A 131 -9.41 -4.52 9.03
CA GLN A 131 -9.35 -4.16 7.61
C GLN A 131 -8.27 -4.93 6.83
N GLU A 132 -7.57 -5.87 7.46
CA GLU A 132 -6.49 -6.64 6.83
C GLU A 132 -6.89 -7.29 5.50
N PRO A 133 -8.04 -7.98 5.35
CA PRO A 133 -8.37 -8.65 4.10
C PRO A 133 -8.49 -7.69 2.91
N ALA A 134 -9.11 -6.53 3.15
CA ALA A 134 -9.24 -5.49 2.13
C ALA A 134 -7.91 -4.79 1.85
N ALA A 135 -7.07 -4.59 2.89
CA ALA A 135 -5.73 -4.03 2.73
C ALA A 135 -4.83 -4.97 1.92
N ARG A 136 -4.96 -6.28 2.13
CA ARG A 136 -4.24 -7.32 1.39
C ARG A 136 -4.61 -7.33 -0.08
N GLN A 137 -5.90 -7.39 -0.40
CA GLN A 137 -6.39 -7.32 -1.78
C GLN A 137 -5.90 -6.07 -2.51
N ARG A 138 -5.98 -4.90 -1.84
CA ARG A 138 -5.44 -3.65 -2.39
C ARG A 138 -3.94 -3.73 -2.63
N ALA A 139 -3.17 -4.26 -1.68
CA ALA A 139 -1.73 -4.33 -1.79
C ALA A 139 -1.28 -5.31 -2.89
N VAL A 140 -1.98 -6.44 -3.07
CA VAL A 140 -1.76 -7.36 -4.21
C VAL A 140 -2.00 -6.63 -5.53
N ALA A 141 -3.13 -5.94 -5.69
CA ALA A 141 -3.44 -5.18 -6.92
C ALA A 141 -2.37 -4.11 -7.19
N GLN A 142 -1.98 -3.34 -6.17
CA GLN A 142 -0.93 -2.32 -6.33
C GLN A 142 0.43 -2.92 -6.68
N LEU A 143 0.77 -4.12 -6.17
CA LEU A 143 2.00 -4.81 -6.54
C LEU A 143 1.96 -5.30 -7.99
N VAL A 144 0.82 -5.79 -8.48
CA VAL A 144 0.66 -6.14 -9.91
C VAL A 144 0.94 -4.90 -10.77
N ASP A 145 0.28 -3.78 -10.50
CA ASP A 145 0.51 -2.52 -11.21
C ASP A 145 1.98 -2.02 -11.09
N ALA A 146 2.63 -2.27 -9.96
CA ALA A 146 4.03 -1.89 -9.74
C ALA A 146 4.99 -2.79 -10.52
N ILE A 147 4.70 -4.09 -10.65
CA ILE A 147 5.49 -5.04 -11.44
C ILE A 147 5.43 -4.64 -12.91
N GLU A 148 4.23 -4.41 -13.45
CA GLU A 148 4.04 -4.01 -14.85
C GLU A 148 4.76 -2.70 -15.16
N ARG A 149 4.56 -1.66 -14.34
CA ARG A 149 5.22 -0.34 -14.53
C ARG A 149 6.74 -0.38 -14.37
N SER A 150 7.27 -1.36 -13.65
CA SER A 150 8.73 -1.48 -13.47
C SER A 150 9.45 -1.96 -14.73
N GLY A 151 8.74 -2.63 -15.65
CA GLY A 151 9.34 -3.26 -16.83
C GLY A 151 10.25 -4.47 -16.53
N LEU A 152 10.38 -4.90 -15.26
CA LEU A 152 11.27 -6.00 -14.87
C LEU A 152 10.74 -7.40 -15.18
N GLY A 153 9.45 -7.52 -15.51
CA GLY A 153 8.77 -8.81 -15.64
C GLY A 153 8.70 -9.58 -14.31
N ARG A 154 8.14 -10.79 -14.34
CA ARG A 154 7.89 -11.59 -13.11
C ARG A 154 9.18 -12.04 -12.44
N ASP A 155 10.12 -12.57 -13.21
CA ASP A 155 11.35 -13.16 -12.66
C ASP A 155 12.34 -12.09 -12.19
N GLY A 156 12.54 -11.04 -12.98
CA GLY A 156 13.39 -9.91 -12.59
C GLY A 156 12.86 -9.18 -11.35
N TYR A 157 11.54 -9.03 -11.22
CA TYR A 157 10.95 -8.45 -10.02
C TYR A 157 11.13 -9.37 -8.79
N ARG A 158 10.96 -10.69 -8.95
CA ARG A 158 11.21 -11.66 -7.86
C ARG A 158 12.66 -11.63 -7.40
N GLU A 159 13.63 -11.59 -8.31
CA GLU A 159 15.05 -11.51 -7.97
C GLU A 159 15.35 -10.24 -7.15
N ARG A 160 14.80 -9.09 -7.57
CA ARG A 160 15.06 -7.80 -6.93
C ARG A 160 14.40 -7.64 -5.56
N PHE A 161 13.19 -8.19 -5.37
CA PHE A 161 12.35 -7.92 -4.20
C PHE A 161 12.04 -9.14 -3.32
N GLY A 162 12.43 -10.33 -3.74
CA GLY A 162 12.09 -11.59 -3.07
C GLY A 162 12.80 -11.86 -1.73
N GLY A 163 13.78 -11.04 -1.33
CA GLY A 163 14.56 -11.20 -0.09
C GLY A 163 13.96 -10.53 1.16
N GLY A 164 12.77 -9.92 1.05
CA GLY A 164 12.15 -9.17 2.15
C GLY A 164 11.57 -10.04 3.28
N ALA A 165 10.97 -9.38 4.28
CA ALA A 165 10.26 -10.04 5.38
C ALA A 165 9.15 -10.97 4.88
N GLU A 166 8.87 -12.05 5.63
CA GLU A 166 7.96 -13.12 5.21
C GLU A 166 6.59 -12.61 4.74
N ALA A 167 5.94 -11.73 5.52
CA ALA A 167 4.64 -11.18 5.15
C ALA A 167 4.67 -10.38 3.82
N GLY A 168 5.77 -9.69 3.53
CA GLY A 168 5.97 -9.00 2.25
C GLY A 168 6.24 -9.97 1.10
N ARG A 169 7.03 -11.02 1.36
CA ARG A 169 7.30 -12.12 0.42
C ARG A 169 6.01 -12.83 -0.01
N VAL A 170 5.16 -13.20 0.95
CA VAL A 170 3.86 -13.84 0.67
C VAL A 170 2.99 -12.95 -0.20
N LEU A 171 2.93 -11.65 0.12
CA LEU A 171 2.17 -10.69 -0.66
C LEU A 171 2.71 -10.55 -2.09
N LEU A 172 4.04 -10.56 -2.25
CA LEU A 172 4.69 -10.53 -3.55
C LEU A 172 4.40 -11.80 -4.36
N ASP A 173 4.51 -12.99 -3.76
CA ASP A 173 4.25 -14.25 -4.43
C ASP A 173 2.80 -14.32 -4.94
N GLU A 174 1.85 -13.77 -4.21
CA GLU A 174 0.46 -13.66 -4.66
C GLU A 174 0.27 -12.70 -5.83
N ALA A 175 0.92 -11.52 -5.79
CA ALA A 175 0.88 -10.61 -6.92
C ALA A 175 1.49 -11.24 -8.18
N LEU A 176 2.61 -11.95 -8.03
CA LEU A 176 3.25 -12.69 -9.14
C LEU A 176 2.39 -13.87 -9.63
N ALA A 177 1.63 -14.51 -8.75
CA ALA A 177 0.67 -15.55 -9.12
C ALA A 177 -0.52 -14.96 -9.90
N ALA A 178 -1.09 -13.85 -9.41
CA ALA A 178 -2.19 -13.13 -10.06
C ALA A 178 -1.80 -12.67 -11.46
N LEU A 179 -0.61 -12.07 -11.62
CA LEU A 179 -0.09 -11.66 -12.93
C LEU A 179 0.11 -12.87 -13.87
N GLY A 180 0.58 -14.00 -13.33
CA GLY A 180 0.69 -15.25 -14.09
C GLY A 180 -0.66 -15.79 -14.57
N GLN A 181 -1.69 -15.74 -13.71
CA GLN A 181 -3.05 -16.16 -14.07
C GLN A 181 -3.66 -15.26 -15.15
N GLN A 182 -3.43 -13.94 -15.07
CA GLN A 182 -3.87 -12.99 -16.08
C GLN A 182 -3.22 -13.28 -17.44
N ALA A 183 -1.91 -13.47 -17.48
CA ALA A 183 -1.18 -13.81 -18.70
C ALA A 183 -1.66 -15.14 -19.31
N ALA A 184 -1.84 -16.17 -18.48
CA ALA A 184 -2.35 -17.47 -18.94
C ALA A 184 -3.78 -17.36 -19.51
N ARG A 185 -4.65 -16.58 -18.86
CA ARG A 185 -6.02 -16.33 -19.34
C ARG A 185 -6.01 -15.61 -20.68
N GLN A 186 -5.20 -14.58 -20.84
CA GLN A 186 -5.06 -13.85 -22.10
C GLN A 186 -4.55 -14.76 -23.21
N GLU A 187 -3.49 -15.53 -22.98
CA GLU A 187 -2.97 -16.46 -23.99
C GLU A 187 -3.99 -17.55 -24.36
N ALA A 188 -4.74 -18.08 -23.39
CA ALA A 188 -5.81 -19.04 -23.67
C ALA A 188 -6.93 -18.43 -24.53
N LEU A 189 -7.35 -17.20 -24.22
CA LEU A 189 -8.35 -16.47 -25.03
C LEU A 189 -7.81 -16.20 -26.44
N ARG A 190 -6.54 -15.82 -26.57
CA ARG A 190 -5.92 -15.54 -27.87
C ARG A 190 -5.85 -16.81 -28.72
N ARG A 191 -5.48 -17.95 -28.14
CA ARG A 191 -5.51 -19.25 -28.82
C ARG A 191 -6.91 -19.65 -29.23
N ALA A 192 -7.91 -19.43 -28.37
CA ALA A 192 -9.31 -19.69 -28.71
C ALA A 192 -9.78 -18.80 -29.87
N PHE A 193 -9.38 -17.53 -29.90
CA PHE A 193 -9.66 -16.63 -31.02
C PHE A 193 -9.07 -17.15 -32.32
N VAL A 194 -7.77 -17.41 -32.36
CA VAL A 194 -7.08 -17.93 -33.56
C VAL A 194 -7.69 -19.25 -34.02
N ALA A 195 -7.96 -20.19 -33.10
CA ALA A 195 -8.55 -21.48 -33.44
C ALA A 195 -10.00 -21.36 -33.95
N SER A 196 -10.74 -20.34 -33.52
CA SER A 196 -12.13 -20.15 -33.94
C SER A 196 -12.28 -19.67 -35.38
N GLY A 197 -11.26 -18.99 -35.93
CA GLY A 197 -11.32 -18.35 -37.26
C GLY A 197 -12.36 -17.25 -37.39
N LYS A 198 -12.95 -16.79 -36.28
CA LYS A 198 -14.03 -15.79 -36.26
C LYS A 198 -13.49 -14.37 -36.42
N SER A 199 -14.38 -13.47 -36.84
CA SER A 199 -14.13 -12.03 -36.71
C SER A 199 -14.02 -11.63 -35.23
N VAL A 200 -13.45 -10.45 -34.98
CA VAL A 200 -13.33 -9.90 -33.62
C VAL A 200 -14.72 -9.70 -33.01
N GLU A 201 -15.66 -9.22 -33.80
CA GLU A 201 -17.04 -8.95 -33.42
C GLU A 201 -17.77 -10.25 -33.06
N ASP A 202 -17.69 -11.28 -33.92
CA ASP A 202 -18.34 -12.57 -33.67
C ASP A 202 -17.76 -13.29 -32.44
N PHE A 203 -16.44 -13.14 -32.22
CA PHE A 203 -15.78 -13.71 -31.05
C PHE A 203 -16.15 -12.98 -29.76
N ALA A 204 -16.22 -11.64 -29.82
CA ALA A 204 -16.66 -10.79 -28.73
C ALA A 204 -18.09 -11.15 -28.32
N ASP A 205 -19.01 -11.24 -29.28
CA ASP A 205 -20.40 -11.62 -29.04
C ASP A 205 -20.51 -13.04 -28.43
N MET A 206 -19.73 -14.00 -28.91
CA MET A 206 -19.75 -15.38 -28.41
C MET A 206 -19.36 -15.49 -26.92
N TYR A 207 -18.37 -14.71 -26.49
CA TYR A 207 -17.90 -14.74 -25.09
C TYR A 207 -18.52 -13.62 -24.22
N GLY A 208 -19.44 -12.83 -24.77
CA GLY A 208 -20.00 -11.66 -24.08
C GLY A 208 -18.92 -10.64 -23.68
N MET A 209 -17.87 -10.53 -24.48
CA MET A 209 -16.74 -9.63 -24.24
C MET A 209 -16.92 -8.32 -25.00
N PRO A 210 -16.41 -7.18 -24.49
CA PRO A 210 -16.31 -5.96 -25.28
C PRO A 210 -15.42 -6.18 -26.51
N VAL A 211 -15.84 -5.67 -27.67
CA VAL A 211 -15.06 -5.73 -28.92
C VAL A 211 -13.65 -5.17 -28.71
N ALA A 212 -13.52 -4.06 -27.98
CA ALA A 212 -12.23 -3.44 -27.65
C ALA A 212 -11.28 -4.36 -26.86
N ASP A 213 -11.81 -5.29 -26.05
CA ASP A 213 -10.99 -6.25 -25.29
C ASP A 213 -10.43 -7.33 -26.21
N VAL A 214 -11.26 -7.82 -27.15
CA VAL A 214 -10.81 -8.78 -28.16
C VAL A 214 -9.82 -8.13 -29.13
N GLN A 215 -10.03 -6.86 -29.51
CA GLN A 215 -9.08 -6.10 -30.33
C GLN A 215 -7.70 -5.98 -29.65
N ARG A 216 -7.67 -5.64 -28.35
CA ARG A 216 -6.41 -5.58 -27.59
C ARG A 216 -5.73 -6.95 -27.45
N LEU A 217 -6.52 -8.02 -27.35
CA LEU A 217 -6.01 -9.39 -27.23
C LEU A 217 -5.27 -9.87 -28.49
N VAL A 218 -5.65 -9.36 -29.66
CA VAL A 218 -5.12 -9.81 -30.97
C VAL A 218 -4.10 -8.85 -31.57
N GLN A 219 -3.95 -7.64 -31.02
CA GLN A 219 -2.84 -6.76 -31.37
C GLN A 219 -1.53 -7.34 -30.83
N PRO A 220 -0.45 -7.40 -31.63
CA PRO A 220 0.87 -7.75 -31.12
C PRO A 220 1.36 -6.66 -30.14
N ASP A 221 2.01 -7.08 -29.05
CA ASP A 221 2.78 -6.22 -28.14
C ASP A 221 3.93 -5.50 -28.87
#